data_AF-A0A2T4ZHF5-F1
#
_entry.id   AF-A0A2T4ZHF5-F1
#
_cell.length_a   1.000
_cell.length_b   1.000
_cell.length_c   1.000
_cell.angle_alpha   90.00
_cell.angle_beta   90.00
_cell.angle_gamma   90.00
#
_symmetry.space_group_name_H-M   'P 1'
#
loop_
_entity.id
_entity.type
_entity.pdbx_description
1 polymer ?
#
loop_
_entity_poly.entity_id
_entity_poly.type
_entity_poly.pdbx_seq_one_letter_code
_entity_poly.pdbx_strand_id
1 'polypeptide(L)'
;MPHAPALTRRALATAAVLMPLAGASQAAETVERDDLLSVFREKGLTGCFALVDAQSGRRTLVGAARARQRFVPASTFKIPNSLIAFETGVVRDADEVLPYGGGPVAVPAWAKDMSLREAMPISNVPIFQEVARRVGLPRYRDWLARLDYGNRDPGTVVDRFWLDGPLQISALEEAQFNARLGRMALPASPRAQALVHDITRIDNRDGATLHAKTGWYVQRGHTSIGWWSGWVRRESQVQAFTLNMDMPQIGMAPLRLEIGRNLLARLAILSL
;
A
#
# COMPACT_ATOMS: atom_id res chain seq x y z
N MET A 1 -72.62 50.95 8.26
CA MET A 1 -71.29 50.71 7.65
C MET A 1 -70.75 49.40 8.20
N PRO A 2 -70.19 48.51 7.37
CA PRO A 2 -70.19 47.07 7.63
C PRO A 2 -68.98 46.62 8.46
N HIS A 3 -69.22 45.74 9.44
CA HIS A 3 -68.17 44.96 10.09
C HIS A 3 -67.95 43.65 9.31
N ALA A 4 -66.75 43.49 8.76
CA ALA A 4 -66.30 42.27 8.10
C ALA A 4 -65.95 41.17 9.12
N PRO A 5 -66.26 39.89 8.85
CA PRO A 5 -65.80 38.79 9.70
C PRO A 5 -64.37 38.36 9.34
N ALA A 6 -63.59 38.03 10.36
CA ALA A 6 -62.20 37.61 10.26
C ALA A 6 -62.06 36.21 9.63
N LEU A 7 -61.22 36.11 8.59
CA LEU A 7 -60.81 34.84 7.98
C LEU A 7 -59.74 34.16 8.84
N THR A 8 -60.10 33.06 9.48
CA THR A 8 -59.15 32.14 10.14
C THR A 8 -58.37 31.35 9.09
N ARG A 9 -57.10 31.70 8.89
CA ARG A 9 -56.16 30.90 8.10
C ARG A 9 -55.82 29.61 8.86
N ARG A 10 -56.35 28.47 8.39
CA ARG A 10 -55.85 27.14 8.79
C ARG A 10 -54.50 26.91 8.12
N ALA A 11 -53.43 26.89 8.90
CA ALA A 11 -52.12 26.42 8.45
C ALA A 11 -52.17 24.90 8.31
N LEU A 12 -51.98 24.38 7.09
CA LEU A 12 -51.67 22.97 6.88
C LEU A 12 -50.22 22.73 7.33
N ALA A 13 -50.04 21.99 8.42
CA ALA A 13 -48.74 21.47 8.80
C ALA A 13 -48.43 20.23 7.95
N THR A 14 -47.59 20.40 6.92
CA THR A 14 -47.04 19.28 6.14
C THR A 14 -46.00 18.59 7.00
N ALA A 15 -46.34 17.42 7.56
CA ALA A 15 -45.38 16.58 8.26
C ALA A 15 -44.43 15.95 7.23
N ALA A 16 -43.23 16.50 7.10
CA ALA A 16 -42.16 15.88 6.34
C ALA A 16 -41.65 14.66 7.12
N VAL A 17 -42.03 13.46 6.67
CA VAL A 17 -41.47 12.20 7.17
C VAL A 17 -40.05 12.10 6.62
N LEU A 18 -39.05 12.47 7.44
CA LEU A 18 -37.66 12.12 7.18
C LEU A 18 -37.50 10.61 7.39
N MET A 19 -37.45 9.85 6.29
CA MET A 19 -36.92 8.48 6.33
C MET A 19 -35.40 8.56 6.52
N PRO A 20 -34.83 7.94 7.56
CA PRO A 20 -33.38 7.84 7.69
C PRO A 20 -32.87 6.89 6.60
N LEU A 21 -32.04 7.41 5.70
CA LEU A 21 -31.19 6.59 4.82
C LEU A 21 -30.12 5.93 5.70
N ALA A 22 -30.50 4.89 6.42
CA ALA A 22 -29.56 4.00 7.08
C ALA A 22 -28.93 3.11 6.00
N GLY A 23 -27.91 3.65 5.32
CA GLY A 23 -26.97 2.83 4.56
C GLY A 23 -26.21 1.96 5.55
N ALA A 24 -26.71 0.75 5.81
CA ALA A 24 -25.96 -0.25 6.55
C ALA A 24 -24.65 -0.49 5.80
N SER A 25 -23.53 -0.01 6.37
CA SER A 25 -22.20 -0.36 5.90
C SER A 25 -22.03 -1.86 6.08
N GLN A 26 -22.30 -2.63 5.04
CA GLN A 26 -22.08 -4.07 5.05
C GLN A 26 -20.59 -4.28 5.34
N ALA A 27 -20.29 -4.98 6.44
CA ALA A 27 -18.90 -5.27 6.78
C ALA A 27 -18.26 -6.00 5.60
N ALA A 28 -17.09 -5.53 5.17
CA ALA A 28 -16.37 -6.12 4.05
C ALA A 28 -16.19 -7.62 4.26
N GLU A 29 -16.74 -8.41 3.34
CA GLU A 29 -16.62 -9.87 3.35
C GLU A 29 -15.14 -10.29 3.34
N THR A 30 -14.79 -11.28 4.16
CA THR A 30 -13.46 -11.91 4.16
C THR A 30 -13.61 -13.38 3.79
N VAL A 31 -12.93 -13.78 2.72
CA VAL A 31 -12.88 -15.16 2.23
C VAL A 31 -11.49 -15.71 2.47
N GLU A 32 -11.40 -16.86 3.14
CA GLU A 32 -10.13 -17.56 3.33
C GLU A 32 -9.98 -18.64 2.25
N ARG A 33 -8.80 -18.68 1.61
CA ARG A 33 -8.45 -19.52 0.46
C ARG A 33 -7.21 -20.35 0.77
N ASP A 34 -7.27 -21.08 1.88
CA ASP A 34 -6.15 -21.92 2.32
C ASP A 34 -5.87 -23.11 1.38
N ASP A 35 -6.80 -23.43 0.47
CA ASP A 35 -6.53 -24.30 -0.67
C ASP A 35 -5.34 -23.81 -1.52
N LEU A 36 -5.11 -22.49 -1.58
CA LEU A 36 -3.99 -21.88 -2.29
C LEU A 36 -2.67 -21.87 -1.50
N LEU A 37 -2.65 -22.35 -0.25
CA LEU A 37 -1.39 -22.56 0.48
C LEU A 37 -0.46 -23.56 -0.22
N SER A 38 -0.99 -24.41 -1.11
CA SER A 38 -0.17 -25.34 -1.89
C SER A 38 0.88 -24.61 -2.73
N VAL A 39 0.59 -23.40 -3.24
CA VAL A 39 1.52 -22.63 -4.09
C VAL A 39 2.81 -22.28 -3.35
N PHE A 40 2.74 -22.03 -2.04
CA PHE A 40 3.93 -21.84 -1.20
C PHE A 40 4.60 -23.19 -0.85
N ARG A 41 3.80 -24.19 -0.47
CA ARG A 41 4.30 -25.52 -0.06
C ARG A 41 5.04 -26.26 -1.17
N GLU A 42 4.59 -26.14 -2.42
CA GLU A 42 5.24 -26.69 -3.62
C GLU A 42 6.66 -26.12 -3.84
N LYS A 43 6.96 -24.95 -3.25
CA LYS A 43 8.29 -24.34 -3.23
C LYS A 43 9.05 -24.56 -1.90
N GLY A 44 8.49 -25.34 -0.99
CA GLY A 44 9.06 -25.57 0.34
C GLY A 44 9.01 -24.33 1.26
N LEU A 45 8.06 -23.41 1.05
CA LEU A 45 7.98 -22.14 1.77
C LEU A 45 6.75 -22.03 2.66
N THR A 46 6.89 -21.21 3.70
CA THR A 46 5.77 -20.67 4.47
C THR A 46 5.55 -19.22 4.07
N GLY A 47 4.29 -18.84 3.84
CA GLY A 47 3.95 -17.47 3.47
C GLY A 47 2.45 -17.20 3.56
N CYS A 48 2.06 -16.00 3.19
CA CYS A 48 0.68 -15.58 3.10
C CYS A 48 0.46 -14.66 1.90
N PHE A 49 -0.79 -14.51 1.53
CA PHE A 49 -1.24 -13.58 0.50
C PHE A 49 -2.53 -12.91 0.95
N ALA A 50 -2.62 -11.60 0.77
CA ALA A 50 -3.85 -10.84 0.94
C ALA A 50 -4.21 -10.17 -0.38
N LEU A 51 -5.47 -10.27 -0.78
CA LEU A 51 -6.08 -9.54 -1.89
C LEU A 51 -7.22 -8.68 -1.33
N VAL A 52 -7.31 -7.44 -1.81
CA VAL A 52 -8.39 -6.51 -1.49
C VAL A 52 -8.96 -5.98 -2.78
N ASP A 53 -10.24 -6.29 -3.00
CA ASP A 53 -11.05 -5.67 -4.03
C ASP A 53 -11.41 -4.26 -3.58
N ALA A 54 -10.88 -3.25 -4.28
CA ALA A 54 -11.01 -1.88 -3.82
C ALA A 54 -12.42 -1.33 -4.02
N GLN A 55 -13.27 -1.98 -4.83
CA GLN A 55 -14.64 -1.56 -5.13
C GLN A 55 -15.59 -1.98 -4.01
N SER A 56 -15.54 -3.27 -3.65
CA SER A 56 -16.40 -3.88 -2.64
C SER A 56 -15.80 -3.89 -1.24
N GLY A 57 -14.48 -3.71 -1.12
CA GLY A 57 -13.74 -3.92 0.12
C GLY A 57 -13.51 -5.39 0.46
N ARG A 58 -14.02 -6.33 -0.36
CA ARG A 58 -13.89 -7.78 -0.14
C ARG A 58 -12.42 -8.18 -0.04
N ARG A 59 -12.12 -9.05 0.93
CA ARG A 59 -10.78 -9.52 1.25
C ARG A 59 -10.67 -11.00 0.93
N THR A 60 -9.61 -11.41 0.24
CA THR A 60 -9.25 -12.82 0.06
C THR A 60 -7.92 -13.08 0.73
N LEU A 61 -7.86 -14.01 1.67
CA LEU A 61 -6.66 -14.32 2.46
C LEU A 61 -6.20 -15.76 2.23
N VAL A 62 -4.91 -15.94 1.98
CA VAL A 62 -4.24 -17.24 1.97
C VAL A 62 -3.26 -17.24 3.15
N GLY A 63 -3.37 -18.20 4.07
CA GLY A 63 -2.57 -18.17 5.30
C GLY A 63 -3.00 -17.01 6.21
N ALA A 64 -4.29 -16.97 6.53
CA ALA A 64 -4.98 -15.80 7.05
C ALA A 64 -4.44 -15.30 8.41
N ALA A 65 -3.94 -16.21 9.26
CA ALA A 65 -3.28 -15.83 10.51
C ALA A 65 -2.02 -14.97 10.26
N ARG A 66 -1.14 -15.43 9.37
CA ARG A 66 0.08 -14.70 8.98
C ARG A 66 -0.23 -13.43 8.18
N ALA A 67 -1.29 -13.44 7.37
CA ALA A 67 -1.71 -12.25 6.63
C ALA A 67 -2.11 -11.07 7.53
N ARG A 68 -2.53 -11.35 8.78
CA ARG A 68 -2.87 -10.36 9.81
C ARG A 68 -1.70 -10.04 10.76
N GLN A 69 -0.61 -10.80 10.69
CA GLN A 69 0.57 -10.55 11.50
C GLN A 69 1.39 -9.39 10.91
N ARG A 70 1.77 -8.44 11.77
CA ARG A 70 2.60 -7.31 11.37
C ARG A 70 4.09 -7.67 11.40
N PHE A 71 4.81 -7.25 10.36
CA PHE A 71 6.27 -7.30 10.30
C PHE A 71 6.82 -5.99 9.76
N VAL A 72 8.14 -5.81 9.81
CA VAL A 72 8.80 -4.64 9.22
C VAL A 72 8.60 -4.64 7.70
N PRO A 73 8.13 -3.53 7.08
CA PRO A 73 7.81 -3.48 5.64
C PRO A 73 9.07 -3.59 4.74
N ALA A 74 10.24 -3.21 5.26
CA ALA A 74 11.45 -3.09 4.45
C ALA A 74 11.18 -2.19 3.22
N SER A 75 11.58 -2.64 2.02
CA SER A 75 11.50 -1.80 0.83
C SER A 75 10.10 -1.61 0.23
N THR A 76 9.04 -2.23 0.76
CA THR A 76 7.66 -1.86 0.37
C THR A 76 7.31 -0.47 0.88
N PHE A 77 7.91 -0.04 2.00
CA PHE A 77 7.77 1.32 2.54
C PHE A 77 8.18 2.43 1.56
N LYS A 78 8.94 2.10 0.49
CA LYS A 78 9.25 3.05 -0.57
C LYS A 78 7.98 3.65 -1.21
N ILE A 79 6.86 2.91 -1.25
CA ILE A 79 5.57 3.42 -1.76
C ILE A 79 5.05 4.59 -0.90
N PRO A 80 4.73 4.42 0.40
CA PRO A 80 4.31 5.54 1.23
C PRO A 80 5.40 6.60 1.42
N ASN A 81 6.69 6.23 1.42
CA ASN A 81 7.79 7.20 1.50
C ASN A 81 7.76 8.17 0.31
N SER A 82 7.63 7.66 -0.92
CA SER A 82 7.47 8.50 -2.12
C SER A 82 6.22 9.36 -2.07
N LEU A 83 5.08 8.82 -1.60
CA LEU A 83 3.85 9.59 -1.46
C LEU A 83 4.05 10.81 -0.54
N ILE A 84 4.61 10.57 0.64
CA ILE A 84 4.87 11.62 1.64
C ILE A 84 5.88 12.63 1.09
N ALA A 85 6.91 12.16 0.38
CA ALA A 85 7.92 13.03 -0.21
C ALA A 85 7.34 14.03 -1.22
N PHE A 86 6.50 13.54 -2.14
CA PHE A 86 5.82 14.38 -3.13
C PHE A 86 4.80 15.30 -2.50
N GLU A 87 4.02 14.80 -1.53
CA GLU A 87 2.96 15.57 -0.89
C GLU A 87 3.51 16.69 0.00
N THR A 88 4.65 16.45 0.66
CA THR A 88 5.30 17.47 1.50
C THR A 88 6.24 18.38 0.70
N GLY A 89 6.40 18.13 -0.60
CA GLY A 89 7.24 18.92 -1.51
C GLY A 89 8.75 18.82 -1.26
N VAL A 90 9.22 17.87 -0.44
CA VAL A 90 10.67 17.66 -0.19
C VAL A 90 11.39 17.02 -1.37
N VAL A 91 10.61 16.43 -2.29
CA VAL A 91 11.02 16.01 -3.63
C VAL A 91 9.99 16.58 -4.59
N ARG A 92 10.41 17.35 -5.59
CA ARG A 92 9.53 18.10 -6.50
C ARG A 92 8.71 17.19 -7.40
N ASP A 93 9.34 16.16 -7.93
CA ASP A 93 8.79 15.23 -8.92
C ASP A 93 9.62 13.93 -8.97
N ALA A 94 9.21 12.99 -9.82
CA ALA A 94 9.84 11.68 -9.93
C ALA A 94 11.26 11.72 -10.52
N ASP A 95 11.66 12.84 -11.14
CA ASP A 95 12.87 13.00 -11.94
C ASP A 95 13.90 13.96 -11.30
N GLU A 96 13.56 14.59 -10.17
CA GLU A 96 14.53 15.28 -9.31
C GLU A 96 15.65 14.30 -8.91
N VAL A 97 16.89 14.68 -9.24
CA VAL A 97 18.08 13.91 -8.87
C VAL A 97 18.40 14.15 -7.40
N LEU A 98 18.40 13.07 -6.62
CA LEU A 98 18.71 13.07 -5.20
C LEU A 98 20.15 12.60 -4.97
N PRO A 99 20.89 13.24 -4.04
CA PRO A 99 22.25 12.83 -3.75
C PRO A 99 22.25 11.46 -3.06
N TYR A 100 23.10 10.54 -3.50
CA TYR A 100 23.27 9.26 -2.80
C TYR A 100 24.02 9.42 -1.47
N GLY A 101 24.74 10.55 -1.30
CA GLY A 101 25.35 10.98 -0.05
C GLY A 101 26.78 10.47 0.20
N GLY A 102 27.36 9.69 -0.71
CA GLY A 102 28.68 9.09 -0.47
C GLY A 102 28.62 7.80 0.35
N GLY A 103 29.67 6.99 0.25
CA GLY A 103 29.91 5.86 1.16
C GLY A 103 29.64 4.46 0.60
N PRO A 104 29.93 3.41 1.40
CA PRO A 104 29.80 2.02 0.98
C PRO A 104 28.34 1.63 0.75
N VAL A 105 28.09 0.86 -0.30
CA VAL A 105 26.76 0.32 -0.63
C VAL A 105 26.80 -1.20 -0.76
N ALA A 106 25.71 -1.86 -0.37
CA ALA A 106 25.59 -3.31 -0.52
C ALA A 106 25.39 -3.74 -1.98
N VAL A 107 24.94 -2.83 -2.85
CA VAL A 107 24.71 -3.06 -4.27
C VAL A 107 25.47 -1.99 -5.04
N PRO A 108 26.48 -2.32 -5.87
CA PRO A 108 27.29 -1.33 -6.58
C PRO A 108 26.47 -0.31 -7.40
N ALA A 109 25.35 -0.76 -7.99
CA ALA A 109 24.45 0.11 -8.73
C ALA A 109 23.81 1.24 -7.89
N TRP A 110 23.88 1.18 -6.56
CA TRP A 110 23.35 2.23 -5.68
C TRP A 110 24.31 3.43 -5.50
N ALA A 111 25.58 3.29 -5.88
CA ALA A 111 26.64 4.29 -5.65
C ALA A 111 26.62 5.44 -6.67
N LYS A 112 25.44 6.01 -6.94
CA LYS A 112 25.29 7.22 -7.75
C LYS A 112 24.02 7.96 -7.39
N ASP A 113 24.03 9.26 -7.65
CA ASP A 113 22.84 10.10 -7.56
C ASP A 113 21.78 9.61 -8.53
N MET A 114 20.52 9.63 -8.09
CA MET A 114 19.40 9.07 -8.83
C MET A 114 18.11 9.79 -8.49
N SER A 115 17.18 9.78 -9.43
CA SER A 115 15.81 10.15 -9.15
C SER A 115 15.01 9.03 -8.49
N LEU A 116 13.80 9.31 -7.99
CA LEU A 116 12.92 8.27 -7.46
C LEU A 116 12.45 7.30 -8.55
N ARG A 117 12.33 7.77 -9.81
CA ARG A 117 12.06 6.92 -10.97
C ARG A 117 13.14 5.87 -11.18
N GLU A 118 14.41 6.24 -11.02
CA GLU A 118 15.55 5.32 -11.15
C GLU A 118 15.76 4.45 -9.90
N ALA A 119 15.56 5.02 -8.71
CA ALA A 119 15.82 4.35 -7.44
C ALA A 119 14.76 3.30 -7.07
N MET A 120 13.50 3.48 -7.48
CA MET A 120 12.38 2.59 -7.12
C MET A 120 12.56 1.15 -7.68
N PRO A 121 12.88 0.94 -8.98
CA PRO A 121 13.03 -0.41 -9.53
C PRO A 121 14.18 -1.21 -8.92
N ILE A 122 15.32 -0.56 -8.68
CA ILE A 122 16.51 -1.21 -8.10
C ILE A 122 16.52 -1.19 -6.56
N SER A 123 15.45 -0.65 -5.96
CA SER A 123 15.26 -0.58 -4.51
C SER A 123 16.40 0.12 -3.76
N ASN A 124 16.99 1.17 -4.35
CA ASN A 124 18.14 1.89 -3.79
C ASN A 124 17.81 2.42 -2.38
N VAL A 125 18.46 1.87 -1.34
CA VAL A 125 18.19 2.26 0.05
C VAL A 125 18.73 3.66 0.37
N PRO A 126 20.00 4.01 0.06
CA PRO A 126 20.54 5.35 0.31
C PRO A 126 19.67 6.51 -0.19
N ILE A 127 19.13 6.42 -1.41
CA ILE A 127 18.25 7.47 -1.95
C ILE A 127 16.98 7.64 -1.11
N PHE A 128 16.35 6.55 -0.69
CA PHE A 128 15.14 6.62 0.15
C PHE A 128 15.44 6.99 1.60
N GLN A 129 16.67 6.78 2.07
CA GLN A 129 17.14 7.33 3.34
C GLN A 129 17.33 8.84 3.25
N GLU A 130 17.83 9.34 2.12
CA GLU A 130 17.91 10.78 1.87
C GLU A 130 16.52 11.42 1.84
N VAL A 131 15.56 10.83 1.13
CA VAL A 131 14.15 11.24 1.21
C VAL A 131 13.67 11.30 2.66
N ALA A 132 13.93 10.25 3.44
CA ALA A 132 13.47 10.18 4.82
C ALA A 132 14.06 11.26 5.71
N ARG A 133 15.35 11.57 5.56
CA ARG A 133 16.00 12.69 6.26
C ARG A 133 15.36 14.02 5.88
N ARG A 134 15.07 14.25 4.60
CA ARG A 134 14.37 15.45 4.15
C ARG A 134 12.96 15.54 4.73
N VAL A 135 12.20 14.44 4.77
CA VAL A 135 10.85 14.39 5.38
C VAL A 135 10.92 14.69 6.88
N GLY A 136 11.78 14.01 7.63
CA GLY A 136 11.90 14.20 9.08
C GLY A 136 10.83 13.49 9.91
N LEU A 137 11.18 13.09 11.14
CA LEU A 137 10.29 12.34 12.04
C LEU A 137 8.94 13.03 12.33
N PRO A 138 8.86 14.35 12.57
CA PRO A 138 7.58 14.99 12.87
C PRO A 138 6.55 14.79 11.75
N ARG A 139 6.97 14.94 10.48
CA ARG A 139 6.10 14.70 9.33
C ARG A 139 5.78 13.22 9.15
N TYR A 140 6.72 12.31 9.38
CA TYR A 140 6.39 10.88 9.35
C TYR A 140 5.35 10.47 10.38
N ARG A 141 5.41 10.98 11.62
CA ARG A 141 4.39 10.67 12.64
C ARG A 141 2.99 11.10 12.19
N ASP A 142 2.87 12.33 11.69
CA ASP A 142 1.61 12.86 11.16
C ASP A 142 1.13 12.05 9.95
N TRP A 143 1.98 11.81 8.96
CA TRP A 143 1.60 11.12 7.74
C TRP A 143 1.31 9.63 7.93
N LEU A 144 2.07 8.91 8.76
CA LEU A 144 1.77 7.51 9.06
C LEU A 144 0.41 7.39 9.76
N ALA A 145 0.06 8.35 10.62
CA ALA A 145 -1.27 8.43 11.23
C ALA A 145 -2.35 8.71 10.19
N ARG A 146 -2.18 9.72 9.34
CA ARG A 146 -3.13 10.09 8.26
C ARG A 146 -3.37 8.96 7.26
N LEU A 147 -2.32 8.25 6.88
CA LEU A 147 -2.39 7.15 5.93
C LEU A 147 -2.90 5.84 6.54
N ASP A 148 -3.04 5.79 7.87
CA ASP A 148 -3.37 4.60 8.63
C ASP A 148 -2.42 3.43 8.31
N TYR A 149 -1.12 3.69 8.36
CA TYR A 149 -0.10 2.75 7.89
C TYR A 149 0.47 1.89 9.02
N GLY A 150 -0.04 0.67 9.16
CA GLY A 150 0.44 -0.33 10.13
C GLY A 150 0.29 0.12 11.59
N ASN A 151 1.35 -0.02 12.38
CA ASN A 151 1.40 0.48 13.76
C ASN A 151 1.69 1.99 13.86
N ARG A 152 1.96 2.66 12.73
CA ARG A 152 2.15 4.12 12.63
C ARG A 152 3.34 4.66 13.42
N ASP A 153 4.30 3.80 13.76
CA ASP A 153 5.42 4.15 14.63
C ASP A 153 6.74 4.26 13.85
N PRO A 154 7.28 5.48 13.62
CA PRO A 154 8.59 5.65 13.01
C PRO A 154 9.73 5.65 14.05
N GLY A 155 9.44 5.47 15.34
CA GLY A 155 10.44 5.50 16.41
C GLY A 155 11.23 6.81 16.47
N THR A 156 12.56 6.67 16.54
CA THR A 156 13.52 7.77 16.75
C THR A 156 14.62 7.86 15.70
N VAL A 157 14.76 6.88 14.81
CA VAL A 157 15.79 6.86 13.75
C VAL A 157 15.14 7.04 12.39
N VAL A 158 15.15 8.28 11.91
CA VAL A 158 14.35 8.74 10.76
C VAL A 158 14.58 7.96 9.48
N ASP A 159 15.78 7.41 9.26
CA ASP A 159 16.17 6.78 8.01
C ASP A 159 16.41 5.26 8.13
N ARG A 160 15.93 4.66 9.24
CA ARG A 160 16.06 3.22 9.51
C ARG A 160 14.77 2.56 9.97
N PHE A 161 13.73 3.30 10.35
CA PHE A 161 12.55 2.74 11.03
C PHE A 161 11.78 1.68 10.22
N TRP A 162 11.84 1.74 8.88
CA TRP A 162 11.22 0.75 8.00
C TRP A 162 12.15 -0.41 7.65
N LEU A 163 13.42 -0.36 8.06
CA LEU A 163 14.43 -1.40 7.84
C LEU A 163 14.65 -2.23 9.10
N ASP A 164 14.69 -1.56 10.26
CA ASP A 164 15.00 -2.18 11.56
C ASP A 164 13.80 -2.21 12.52
N GLY A 165 12.69 -1.54 12.17
CA GLY A 165 11.61 -1.22 13.10
C GLY A 165 11.81 0.14 13.79
N PRO A 166 10.84 0.65 14.56
CA PRO A 166 9.69 -0.10 15.08
C PRO A 166 8.48 -0.17 14.15
N LEU A 167 8.54 0.43 12.95
CA LEU A 167 7.41 0.39 12.03
C LEU A 167 7.11 -1.05 11.62
N GLN A 168 5.86 -1.46 11.79
CA GLN A 168 5.38 -2.77 11.39
C GLN A 168 4.00 -2.68 10.74
N ILE A 169 3.77 -3.50 9.73
CA ILE A 169 2.52 -3.59 8.97
C ILE A 169 2.27 -5.05 8.54
N SER A 170 1.00 -5.45 8.48
CA SER A 170 0.60 -6.77 8.01
C SER A 170 0.35 -6.80 6.51
N ALA A 171 0.32 -7.99 5.90
CA ALA A 171 0.00 -8.12 4.47
C ALA A 171 -1.40 -7.59 4.14
N LEU A 172 -2.37 -7.81 5.03
CA LEU A 172 -3.71 -7.25 4.85
C LEU A 172 -3.71 -5.72 4.90
N GLU A 173 -2.99 -5.11 5.83
CA GLU A 173 -2.91 -3.65 5.95
C GLU A 173 -2.18 -3.01 4.74
N GLU A 174 -1.09 -3.61 4.26
CA GLU A 174 -0.41 -3.19 3.02
C GLU A 174 -1.37 -3.25 1.82
N ALA A 175 -2.12 -4.34 1.67
CA ALA A 175 -3.09 -4.48 0.58
C ALA A 175 -4.23 -3.46 0.68
N GLN A 176 -4.69 -3.12 1.89
CA GLN A 176 -5.70 -2.08 2.11
C GLN A 176 -5.17 -0.68 1.80
N PHE A 177 -3.94 -0.37 2.20
CA PHE A 177 -3.28 0.88 1.85
C PHE A 177 -3.17 1.01 0.32
N ASN A 178 -2.72 -0.05 -0.37
CA ASN A 178 -2.60 -0.08 -1.82
C ASN A 178 -3.96 -0.04 -2.54
N ALA A 179 -5.03 -0.58 -1.95
CA ALA A 179 -6.38 -0.45 -2.50
C ALA A 179 -6.83 1.02 -2.55
N ARG A 180 -6.58 1.77 -1.46
CA ARG A 180 -6.85 3.21 -1.41
C ARG A 180 -5.96 3.97 -2.40
N LEU A 181 -4.67 3.68 -2.44
CA LEU A 181 -3.73 4.32 -3.38
C LEU A 181 -4.10 4.05 -4.84
N GLY A 182 -4.40 2.79 -5.19
CA GLY A 182 -4.78 2.40 -6.55
C GLY A 182 -6.06 3.07 -7.02
N ARG A 183 -6.97 3.40 -6.09
CA ARG A 183 -8.19 4.19 -6.34
C ARG A 183 -7.98 5.72 -6.30
N MET A 184 -6.75 6.19 -6.11
CA MET A 184 -6.44 7.62 -5.91
C MET A 184 -7.20 8.23 -4.72
N ALA A 185 -7.45 7.42 -3.68
CA ALA A 185 -8.34 7.74 -2.56
C ALA A 185 -7.60 7.93 -1.22
N LEU A 186 -6.27 8.03 -1.23
CA LEU A 186 -5.53 8.42 -0.03
C LEU A 186 -5.72 9.92 0.26
N PRO A 187 -5.57 10.37 1.53
CA PRO A 187 -5.67 11.78 1.91
C PRO A 187 -4.40 12.56 1.51
N ALA A 188 -4.05 12.51 0.22
CA ALA A 188 -2.94 13.19 -0.41
C ALA A 188 -3.40 13.76 -1.75
N SER A 189 -2.69 14.76 -2.27
CA SER A 189 -3.04 15.39 -3.54
C SER A 189 -3.11 14.37 -4.70
N PRO A 190 -3.98 14.59 -5.70
CA PRO A 190 -4.00 13.78 -6.92
C PRO A 190 -2.63 13.73 -7.61
N ARG A 191 -1.86 14.82 -7.53
CA ARG A 191 -0.49 14.91 -8.06
C ARG A 191 0.44 13.91 -7.39
N ALA A 192 0.52 13.92 -6.06
CA ALA A 192 1.43 13.04 -5.32
C ALA A 192 1.09 11.56 -5.58
N GLN A 193 -0.20 11.21 -5.57
CA GLN A 193 -0.66 9.85 -5.87
C GLN A 193 -0.33 9.45 -7.33
N ALA A 194 -0.49 10.34 -8.31
CA ALA A 194 -0.18 10.06 -9.71
C ALA A 194 1.32 9.80 -9.93
N LEU A 195 2.19 10.57 -9.25
CA LEU A 195 3.64 10.34 -9.29
C LEU A 195 4.02 8.97 -8.69
N VAL A 196 3.34 8.54 -7.62
CA VAL A 196 3.55 7.19 -7.06
C VAL A 196 3.08 6.10 -8.02
N HIS A 197 1.93 6.27 -8.68
CA HIS A 197 1.47 5.33 -9.72
C HIS A 197 2.52 5.18 -10.83
N ASP A 198 3.07 6.29 -11.30
CA ASP A 198 4.07 6.31 -12.36
C ASP A 198 5.33 5.50 -11.99
N ILE A 199 5.94 5.78 -10.84
CA ILE A 199 7.21 5.12 -10.44
C ILE A 199 7.04 3.67 -9.95
N THR A 200 5.80 3.22 -9.69
CA THR A 200 5.52 1.85 -9.22
C THR A 200 5.03 0.90 -10.31
N ARG A 201 4.76 1.41 -11.52
CA ARG A 201 4.32 0.62 -12.66
C ARG A 201 5.44 -0.32 -13.12
N ILE A 202 5.18 -1.63 -13.15
CA ILE A 202 6.15 -2.66 -13.56
C ILE A 202 5.71 -3.50 -14.74
N ASP A 203 4.43 -3.45 -15.12
CA ASP A 203 3.88 -4.23 -16.22
C ASP A 203 2.62 -3.55 -16.78
N ASN A 204 2.37 -3.74 -18.07
CA ASN A 204 1.12 -3.35 -18.71
C ASN A 204 0.81 -4.31 -19.85
N ARG A 205 -0.19 -5.16 -19.65
CA ARG A 205 -0.57 -6.23 -20.59
C ARG A 205 -2.07 -6.47 -20.56
N ASP A 206 -2.65 -6.81 -21.70
CA ASP A 206 -4.07 -7.19 -21.82
C ASP A 206 -5.05 -6.18 -21.17
N GLY A 207 -4.74 -4.88 -21.21
CA GLY A 207 -5.56 -3.83 -20.57
C GLY A 207 -5.46 -3.78 -19.04
N ALA A 208 -4.54 -4.53 -18.42
CA ALA A 208 -4.22 -4.48 -17.01
C ALA A 208 -2.82 -3.87 -16.78
N THR A 209 -2.74 -2.88 -15.90
CA THR A 209 -1.49 -2.29 -15.43
C THR A 209 -1.17 -2.82 -14.03
N LEU A 210 0.02 -3.39 -13.87
CA LEU A 210 0.52 -3.87 -12.59
C LEU A 210 1.47 -2.83 -11.99
N HIS A 211 1.15 -2.41 -10.78
CA HIS A 211 2.02 -1.61 -9.93
C HIS A 211 2.48 -2.48 -8.78
N ALA A 212 3.78 -2.51 -8.47
CA ALA A 212 4.24 -3.28 -7.32
C ALA A 212 5.62 -2.85 -6.84
N LYS A 213 5.88 -3.20 -5.57
CA LYS A 213 7.18 -3.08 -4.95
C LYS A 213 7.57 -4.34 -4.19
N THR A 214 8.84 -4.70 -4.30
CA THR A 214 9.47 -5.78 -3.55
C THR A 214 10.06 -5.29 -2.23
N GLY A 215 10.09 -6.15 -1.22
CA GLY A 215 10.75 -5.92 0.08
C GLY A 215 11.50 -7.14 0.57
N TRP A 216 12.57 -6.93 1.34
CA TRP A 216 13.27 -7.99 2.06
C TRP A 216 13.68 -7.46 3.42
N TYR A 217 13.04 -7.97 4.46
CA TYR A 217 13.38 -7.66 5.85
C TYR A 217 14.38 -8.69 6.35
N VAL A 218 15.61 -8.26 6.58
CA VAL A 218 16.67 -9.11 7.15
C VAL A 218 16.54 -9.09 8.67
N GLN A 219 15.89 -10.12 9.20
CA GLN A 219 15.63 -10.23 10.64
C GLN A 219 16.83 -10.88 11.35
N ARG A 220 17.37 -10.23 12.39
CA ARG A 220 18.47 -10.81 13.18
C ARG A 220 17.95 -11.95 14.04
N GLY A 221 18.61 -13.12 13.99
CA GLY A 221 18.29 -14.27 14.82
C GLY A 221 17.01 -15.02 14.45
N HIS A 222 16.32 -14.63 13.37
CA HIS A 222 15.10 -15.27 12.89
C HIS A 222 15.08 -15.33 11.36
N THR A 223 14.14 -16.08 10.80
CA THR A 223 13.95 -16.18 9.36
C THR A 223 13.60 -14.81 8.76
N SER A 224 14.39 -14.37 7.79
CA SER A 224 14.14 -13.13 7.05
C SER A 224 12.86 -13.23 6.20
N ILE A 225 12.24 -12.09 5.89
CA ILE A 225 10.91 -12.04 5.26
C ILE A 225 10.97 -11.33 3.91
N GLY A 226 10.51 -12.00 2.87
CA GLY A 226 10.35 -11.45 1.53
C GLY A 226 8.94 -10.91 1.32
N TRP A 227 8.82 -9.74 0.69
CA TRP A 227 7.57 -9.07 0.38
C TRP A 227 7.41 -8.80 -1.13
N TRP A 228 6.17 -8.88 -1.60
CA TRP A 228 5.75 -8.28 -2.87
C TRP A 228 4.35 -7.70 -2.72
N SER A 229 4.24 -6.38 -2.87
CA SER A 229 3.04 -5.62 -2.52
C SER A 229 2.71 -4.64 -3.63
N GLY A 230 1.43 -4.49 -3.98
CA GLY A 230 1.03 -3.68 -5.11
C GLY A 230 -0.45 -3.72 -5.42
N TRP A 231 -0.81 -3.35 -6.65
CA TRP A 231 -2.17 -3.47 -7.16
C TRP A 231 -2.17 -3.70 -8.68
N VAL A 232 -3.21 -4.36 -9.14
CA VAL A 232 -3.55 -4.50 -10.56
C VAL A 232 -4.73 -3.57 -10.84
N ARG A 233 -4.59 -2.74 -11.86
CA ARG A 233 -5.65 -1.85 -12.35
C ARG A 233 -6.09 -2.27 -13.74
N ARG A 234 -7.40 -2.42 -13.91
CA ARG A 234 -8.07 -2.64 -15.21
C ARG A 234 -9.21 -1.64 -15.32
N GLU A 235 -9.07 -0.66 -16.20
CA GLU A 235 -10.01 0.47 -16.29
C GLU A 235 -10.19 1.16 -14.92
N SER A 236 -11.40 1.04 -14.33
CA SER A 236 -11.79 1.56 -13.01
C SER A 236 -11.69 0.52 -11.88
N GLN A 237 -11.42 -0.74 -12.21
CA GLN A 237 -11.29 -1.85 -11.26
C GLN A 237 -9.87 -1.89 -10.69
N VAL A 238 -9.75 -2.06 -9.38
CA VAL A 238 -8.47 -2.06 -8.66
C VAL A 238 -8.46 -3.23 -7.69
N GLN A 239 -7.50 -4.13 -7.89
CA GLN A 239 -7.29 -5.32 -7.07
C GLN A 239 -5.91 -5.19 -6.42
N ALA A 240 -5.89 -4.80 -5.14
CA ALA A 240 -4.64 -4.62 -4.41
C ALA A 240 -4.23 -5.92 -3.72
N PHE A 241 -2.95 -6.22 -3.73
CA PHE A 241 -2.44 -7.46 -3.16
C PHE A 241 -1.19 -7.23 -2.33
N THR A 242 -0.92 -8.16 -1.43
CA THR A 242 0.38 -8.26 -0.76
C THR A 242 0.69 -9.71 -0.42
N LEU A 243 1.88 -10.14 -0.83
CA LEU A 243 2.49 -11.40 -0.46
C LEU A 243 3.60 -11.15 0.56
N ASN A 244 3.68 -11.99 1.59
CA ASN A 244 4.95 -12.20 2.29
C ASN A 244 5.27 -13.68 2.44
N MET A 245 6.56 -14.00 2.50
CA MET A 245 7.05 -15.37 2.63
C MET A 245 8.36 -15.40 3.41
N ASP A 246 8.64 -16.53 4.03
CA ASP A 246 9.96 -16.82 4.58
C ASP A 246 10.99 -16.81 3.45
N MET A 247 12.04 -16.01 3.64
CA MET A 247 13.09 -15.77 2.64
C MET A 247 14.44 -15.62 3.34
N PRO A 248 15.02 -16.73 3.86
CA PRO A 248 16.26 -16.71 4.64
C PRO A 248 17.47 -16.22 3.84
N GLN A 249 17.44 -16.32 2.51
CA GLN A 249 18.55 -15.96 1.63
C GLN A 249 18.07 -15.13 0.44
N ILE A 250 18.89 -14.18 -0.01
CA ILE A 250 18.55 -13.29 -1.13
C ILE A 250 18.33 -14.04 -2.45
N GLY A 251 18.95 -15.22 -2.65
CA GLY A 251 18.78 -16.04 -3.85
C GLY A 251 17.33 -16.48 -4.09
N MET A 252 16.48 -16.45 -3.06
CA MET A 252 15.06 -16.80 -3.14
C MET A 252 14.18 -15.61 -3.57
N ALA A 253 14.76 -14.42 -3.75
CA ALA A 253 14.07 -13.20 -4.16
C ALA A 253 13.14 -13.34 -5.38
N PRO A 254 13.48 -14.13 -6.43
CA PRO A 254 12.59 -14.34 -7.57
C PRO A 254 11.27 -15.04 -7.21
N LEU A 255 11.26 -15.91 -6.18
CA LEU A 255 10.07 -16.69 -5.80
C LEU A 255 8.91 -15.81 -5.34
N ARG A 256 9.18 -14.60 -4.83
CA ARG A 256 8.12 -13.64 -4.45
C ARG A 256 7.24 -13.27 -5.64
N LEU A 257 7.86 -13.02 -6.79
CA LEU A 257 7.17 -12.64 -8.03
C LEU A 257 6.52 -13.86 -8.67
N GLU A 258 7.21 -15.01 -8.69
CA GLU A 258 6.68 -16.25 -9.24
C GLU A 258 5.40 -16.69 -8.51
N ILE A 259 5.47 -16.83 -7.18
CA ILE A 259 4.33 -17.25 -6.35
C ILE A 259 3.23 -16.20 -6.42
N GLY A 260 3.57 -14.92 -6.31
CA GLY A 260 2.59 -13.86 -6.35
C GLY A 260 1.83 -13.80 -7.68
N ARG A 261 2.53 -13.92 -8.83
CA ARG A 261 1.88 -13.96 -10.14
C ARG A 261 1.02 -15.21 -10.31
N ASN A 262 1.47 -16.37 -9.79
CA ASN A 262 0.67 -17.60 -9.78
C ASN A 262 -0.64 -17.40 -9.00
N LEU A 263 -0.58 -16.79 -7.81
CA LEU A 263 -1.77 -16.50 -7.00
C LEU A 263 -2.70 -15.50 -7.68
N LEU A 264 -2.17 -14.43 -8.28
CA LEU A 264 -2.97 -13.50 -9.08
C LEU A 264 -3.66 -14.19 -10.27
N ALA A 265 -3.00 -15.14 -10.92
CA ALA A 265 -3.58 -15.92 -12.01
C ALA A 265 -4.66 -16.89 -11.52
N ARG A 266 -4.42 -17.65 -10.44
CA ARG A 266 -5.42 -18.56 -9.84
C ARG A 266 -6.65 -17.84 -9.30
N LEU A 267 -6.53 -16.55 -8.99
CA LEU A 267 -7.62 -15.67 -8.56
C LEU A 267 -8.22 -14.85 -9.73
N ALA A 268 -7.82 -15.13 -10.98
CA ALA A 268 -8.30 -14.47 -12.20
C ALA A 268 -8.09 -12.93 -12.21
N ILE A 269 -7.03 -12.44 -11.54
CA ILE A 269 -6.69 -11.02 -11.47
C ILE A 269 -5.74 -10.61 -12.60
N LEU A 270 -4.73 -11.44 -12.88
CA LEU A 270 -3.69 -11.17 -13.88
C LEU A 270 -3.29 -12.47 -14.61
N SER A 271 -3.16 -12.41 -15.93
CA SER A 271 -2.61 -13.50 -16.75
C SER A 271 -1.12 -13.72 -16.47
N LEU A 272 -0.65 -14.96 -16.64
CA LEU A 272 0.79 -15.30 -16.54
C LEU A 272 1.59 -14.67 -17.68
#